data_AF-A0A150GUZ4-F1
#
_entry.id   AF-A0A150GUZ4-F1
#
_cell.length_a   1.000
_cell.length_b   1.000
_cell.length_c   1.000
_cell.angle_alpha   90.00
_cell.angle_beta   90.00
_cell.angle_gamma   90.00
#
_symmetry.space_group_name_H-M   'P 1'
#
loop_
_entity.id
_entity.type
_entity.pdbx_description
1 polymer ?
#
loop_
_entity_poly.entity_id
_entity_poly.type
_entity_poly.pdbx_seq_one_letter_code
_entity_poly.pdbx_strand_id
1 'polypeptide(L)'
;MRCGPYTVVHKEHIEYYLDAGSGIGYRANSNQHWMIETYAARGIALDRAIFWEGKAAQGAEPYADVPPELFPMFTFYNILAPLDLKDGRNPLNVLTRLARPEDFVSVKIDIDEPRIEASWFEAILGEGPAGAARSVYAALIDELFWEHHFDFQPMRQLPMCVEAGPGAVG
;
A
#
# COMPACT_ATOMS: atom_id res chain seq x y z
N MET A 1 34.35 22.94 15.54
CA MET A 1 33.79 21.70 14.97
C MET A 1 33.93 21.77 13.47
N ARG A 2 34.60 20.80 12.82
CA ARG A 2 34.61 20.67 11.36
C ARG A 2 33.64 19.56 10.98
N CYS A 3 32.57 19.89 10.27
CA CYS A 3 31.75 18.89 9.60
C CYS A 3 32.62 18.22 8.54
N GLY A 4 32.77 16.90 8.62
CA GLY A 4 33.43 16.13 7.57
C GLY A 4 32.62 16.17 6.27
N PRO A 5 33.22 15.84 5.11
CA PRO A 5 32.48 15.79 3.86
C PRO A 5 31.42 14.68 3.95
N TYR A 6 30.15 15.06 3.89
CA TYR A 6 29.07 14.13 3.63
C TYR A 6 29.12 13.78 2.15
N THR A 7 29.46 12.54 1.83
CA THR A 7 29.32 12.03 0.46
C THR A 7 27.85 11.75 0.22
N VAL A 8 27.21 12.57 -0.62
CA VAL A 8 25.88 12.25 -1.15
C VAL A 8 26.10 11.16 -2.20
N VAL A 9 25.64 9.95 -1.91
CA VAL A 9 25.57 8.88 -2.90
C VAL A 9 24.30 9.12 -3.70
N HIS A 10 24.46 9.60 -4.94
CA HIS A 10 23.35 9.64 -5.89
C HIS A 10 23.13 8.25 -6.45
N LYS A 11 21.98 7.65 -6.18
CA LYS A 11 21.56 6.40 -6.78
C LYS A 11 20.91 6.70 -8.14
N GLU A 12 21.23 5.91 -9.16
CA GLU A 12 20.70 6.13 -10.52
C GLU A 12 19.21 5.75 -10.63
N HIS A 13 18.79 4.75 -9.85
CA HIS A 13 17.42 4.25 -9.72
C HIS A 13 17.05 4.15 -8.24
N ILE A 14 15.75 4.22 -7.95
CA ILE A 14 15.19 4.12 -6.60
C ILE A 14 14.28 2.90 -6.54
N GLU A 15 14.34 2.12 -5.46
CA GLU A 15 13.45 0.97 -5.25
C GLU A 15 12.32 1.34 -4.28
N TYR A 16 11.10 1.34 -4.81
CA TYR A 16 9.87 1.67 -4.12
C TYR A 16 9.05 0.43 -3.78
N TYR A 17 8.51 0.41 -2.56
CA TYR A 17 7.39 -0.42 -2.20
C TYR A 17 6.22 0.45 -1.75
N LEU A 18 5.05 0.23 -2.33
CA LEU A 18 3.83 0.95 -2.04
C LEU A 18 2.74 -0.02 -1.58
N ASP A 19 2.12 0.23 -0.44
CA ASP A 19 1.07 -0.63 0.12
C ASP A 19 -0.18 0.19 0.44
N ALA A 20 -1.26 -0.07 -0.29
CA ALA A 20 -2.56 0.51 -0.03
C ALA A 20 -3.43 -0.45 0.78
N GLY A 21 -3.76 -0.05 2.01
CA GLY A 21 -4.39 -0.87 3.05
C GLY A 21 -3.37 -1.76 3.76
N SER A 22 -2.39 -1.11 4.35
CA SER A 22 -1.22 -1.77 4.93
C SER A 22 -1.45 -2.42 6.30
N GLY A 23 -2.58 -2.14 6.96
CA GLY A 23 -2.72 -2.33 8.41
C GLY A 23 -1.93 -1.29 9.22
N ILE A 24 -2.04 -1.38 10.56
CA ILE A 24 -1.33 -0.54 11.54
C ILE A 24 -0.26 -1.35 12.30
N GLY A 25 1.02 -1.01 12.12
CA GLY A 25 2.16 -1.66 12.77
C GLY A 25 2.94 -2.61 11.86
N TYR A 26 4.26 -2.54 11.91
CA TYR A 26 5.19 -3.19 10.99
C TYR A 26 5.28 -4.70 11.18
N ARG A 27 5.44 -5.17 12.43
CA ARG A 27 5.43 -6.60 12.80
C ARG A 27 4.05 -7.08 13.17
N ALA A 28 3.22 -6.19 13.72
CA ALA A 28 1.85 -6.50 14.10
C ALA A 28 0.98 -6.90 12.89
N ASN A 29 1.25 -6.34 11.70
CA ASN A 29 0.67 -6.84 10.44
C ASN A 29 1.74 -7.57 9.65
N SER A 30 1.48 -8.84 9.34
CA SER A 30 2.43 -9.72 8.67
C SER A 30 2.93 -9.17 7.34
N ASN A 31 2.13 -8.36 6.64
CA ASN A 31 2.41 -8.00 5.25
C ASN A 31 3.51 -6.95 5.10
N GLN A 32 3.57 -5.94 5.99
CA GLN A 32 4.60 -4.90 5.91
C GLN A 32 6.00 -5.48 6.16
N HIS A 33 6.15 -6.22 7.26
CA HIS A 33 7.38 -6.91 7.60
C HIS A 33 7.77 -7.95 6.54
N TRP A 34 6.84 -8.81 6.14
CA TRP A 34 7.13 -9.86 5.18
C TRP A 34 7.59 -9.33 3.83
N MET A 35 6.96 -8.27 3.30
CA MET A 35 7.35 -7.67 2.03
C MET A 35 8.76 -7.07 2.09
N ILE A 36 9.04 -6.26 3.12
CA ILE A 36 10.36 -5.63 3.30
C ILE A 36 11.47 -6.70 3.43
N GLU A 37 11.27 -7.71 4.28
CA GLU A 37 12.26 -8.78 4.46
C GLU A 37 12.44 -9.64 3.19
N THR A 38 11.36 -9.88 2.44
CA THR A 38 11.41 -10.66 1.21
C THR A 38 12.23 -9.96 0.12
N TYR A 39 12.09 -8.63 -0.02
CA TYR A 39 12.94 -7.86 -0.92
C TYR A 39 14.40 -7.87 -0.46
N ALA A 40 14.65 -7.64 0.83
CA ALA A 40 16.00 -7.68 1.40
C ALA A 40 16.68 -9.04 1.16
N ALA A 41 15.95 -10.15 1.35
CA ALA A 41 16.44 -11.50 1.09
C ALA A 41 16.75 -11.79 -0.39
N ARG A 42 16.12 -11.06 -1.32
CA ARG A 42 16.42 -11.09 -2.76
C ARG A 42 17.56 -10.14 -3.17
N GLY A 43 18.15 -9.43 -2.22
CA GLY A 43 19.18 -8.42 -2.49
C GLY A 43 18.64 -7.08 -3.00
N ILE A 44 17.33 -6.85 -2.85
CA ILE A 44 16.67 -5.59 -3.23
C ILE A 44 16.51 -4.77 -1.95
N ALA A 45 17.39 -3.79 -1.76
CA ALA A 45 17.31 -2.84 -0.66
C ALA A 45 16.37 -1.70 -1.05
N LEU A 46 15.15 -1.72 -0.53
CA LEU A 46 14.16 -0.67 -0.76
C LEU A 46 14.67 0.67 -0.23
N ASP A 47 14.61 1.71 -1.05
CA ASP A 47 14.93 3.07 -0.63
C ASP A 47 13.71 3.74 0.02
N ARG A 48 12.49 3.34 -0.38
CA ARG A 48 11.24 3.92 0.09
C ARG A 48 10.16 2.85 0.23
N ALA A 49 9.57 2.75 1.42
CA ALA A 49 8.38 1.94 1.67
C ALA A 49 7.26 2.86 2.19
N ILE A 50 6.15 2.94 1.45
CA ILE A 50 5.09 3.91 1.68
C ILE A 50 3.76 3.19 1.87
N PHE A 51 3.14 3.44 3.01
CA PHE A 51 1.99 2.70 3.51
C PHE A 51 0.77 3.62 3.65
N TRP A 52 -0.39 3.17 3.17
CA TRP A 52 -1.68 3.83 3.38
C TRP A 52 -2.59 2.95 4.21
N GLU A 53 -3.23 3.53 5.22
CA GLU A 53 -4.21 2.83 6.04
C GLU A 53 -5.36 3.77 6.43
N GLY A 54 -6.59 3.29 6.21
CA GLY A 54 -7.83 4.00 6.50
C GLY A 54 -8.33 3.86 7.94
N LYS A 55 -7.96 2.77 8.62
CA LYS A 55 -8.27 2.51 10.04
C LYS A 55 -7.56 3.55 10.90
N ALA A 56 -8.28 4.16 11.83
CA ALA A 56 -7.72 5.20 12.69
C ALA A 56 -6.54 4.64 13.51
N ALA A 57 -5.38 5.28 13.40
CA ALA A 57 -4.20 5.01 14.21
C ALA A 57 -3.93 6.20 15.15
N GLN A 58 -3.38 5.93 16.33
CA GLN A 58 -3.08 6.98 17.30
C GLN A 58 -1.58 7.34 17.33
N GLY A 59 -1.28 8.60 17.01
CA GLY A 59 0.07 9.15 17.20
C GLY A 59 1.14 8.33 16.48
N ALA A 60 2.07 7.76 17.26
CA ALA A 60 3.21 6.98 16.76
C ALA A 60 2.93 5.47 16.64
N GLU A 61 1.68 5.02 16.84
CA GLU A 61 1.29 3.61 16.77
C GLU A 61 1.77 2.89 15.50
N PRO A 62 1.66 3.44 14.27
CA PRO A 62 2.16 2.77 13.07
C PRO A 62 3.67 2.52 13.06
N TYR A 63 4.41 3.23 13.90
CA TYR A 63 5.87 3.20 13.98
C TYR A 63 6.39 2.46 15.22
N ALA A 64 5.49 1.95 16.08
CA ALA A 64 5.85 1.45 17.41
C ALA A 64 6.84 0.28 17.39
N ASP A 65 6.82 -0.52 16.32
CA ASP A 65 7.62 -1.73 16.14
C ASP A 65 8.50 -1.69 14.88
N VAL A 66 8.63 -0.52 14.24
CA VAL A 66 9.54 -0.29 13.12
C VAL A 66 10.99 -0.27 13.64
N PRO A 67 11.90 -1.12 13.12
CA PRO A 67 13.32 -1.05 13.45
C PRO A 67 13.92 0.34 13.13
N PRO A 68 14.76 0.91 14.01
CA PRO A 68 15.36 2.25 13.83
C PRO A 68 16.01 2.47 12.46
N GLU A 69 16.66 1.46 11.91
CA GLU A 69 17.33 1.47 10.62
C GLU A 69 16.38 1.62 9.42
N LEU A 70 15.09 1.28 9.57
CA LEU A 70 14.08 1.39 8.51
C LEU A 70 13.36 2.74 8.50
N PHE A 71 13.48 3.55 9.55
CA PHE A 71 12.80 4.86 9.61
C PHE A 71 13.07 5.80 8.43
N PRO A 72 14.29 5.88 7.86
CA PRO A 72 14.55 6.78 6.73
C PRO A 72 13.76 6.42 5.46
N MET A 73 13.44 5.14 5.27
CA MET A 73 12.68 4.64 4.11
C MET A 73 11.18 4.53 4.39
N PHE A 74 10.77 4.40 5.66
CA PHE A 74 9.40 4.10 6.06
C PHE A 74 8.52 5.34 6.14
N THR A 75 7.40 5.37 5.41
CA THR A 75 6.43 6.47 5.41
C THR A 75 5.02 5.92 5.59
N PHE A 76 4.25 6.46 6.54
CA PHE A 76 2.89 6.01 6.81
C PHE A 76 1.87 7.15 6.68
N TYR A 77 0.84 6.94 5.86
CA TYR A 77 -0.29 7.83 5.69
C TYR A 77 -1.55 7.22 6.30
N ASN A 78 -2.00 7.78 7.42
CA ASN A 78 -3.24 7.37 8.05
C ASN A 78 -4.46 8.09 7.45
N ILE A 79 -4.75 7.80 6.18
CA ILE A 79 -5.87 8.37 5.43
C ILE A 79 -6.53 7.28 4.59
N LEU A 80 -7.83 7.42 4.34
CA LEU A 80 -8.53 6.59 3.38
C LEU A 80 -7.95 6.79 1.97
N ALA A 81 -7.78 5.70 1.24
CA ALA A 81 -7.41 5.72 -0.16
C ALA A 81 -8.49 6.45 -0.98
N PRO A 82 -8.16 7.54 -1.70
CA PRO A 82 -9.13 8.24 -2.53
C PRO A 82 -9.49 7.45 -3.80
N LEU A 83 -10.77 7.39 -4.15
CA LEU A 83 -11.24 6.83 -5.42
C LEU A 83 -10.73 7.64 -6.63
N ASP A 84 -10.73 8.97 -6.52
CA ASP A 84 -10.32 9.85 -7.63
C ASP A 84 -8.81 9.77 -7.88
N LEU A 85 -8.43 9.27 -9.05
CA LEU A 85 -7.04 9.16 -9.51
C LEU A 85 -6.35 10.53 -9.67
N LYS A 86 -7.10 11.64 -9.74
CA LYS A 86 -6.52 12.99 -9.79
C LYS A 86 -6.21 13.56 -8.42
N ASP A 87 -6.71 12.95 -7.35
CA ASP A 87 -6.41 13.36 -5.98
C ASP A 87 -4.92 13.18 -5.70
N GLY A 88 -4.25 14.22 -5.21
CA GLY A 88 -2.82 14.17 -4.90
C GLY A 88 -2.46 13.19 -3.76
N ARG A 89 -3.47 12.73 -3.00
CA ARG A 89 -3.33 11.74 -1.92
C ARG A 89 -3.53 10.31 -2.41
N ASN A 90 -3.98 10.13 -3.65
CA ASN A 90 -4.15 8.82 -4.26
C ASN A 90 -2.77 8.17 -4.49
N PRO A 91 -2.51 6.94 -3.97
CA PRO A 91 -1.27 6.20 -4.16
C PRO A 91 -0.75 6.15 -5.60
N LEU A 92 -1.61 5.90 -6.58
CA LEU A 92 -1.21 5.85 -8.00
C LEU A 92 -0.81 7.23 -8.53
N ASN A 93 -1.47 8.29 -8.10
CA ASN A 93 -1.11 9.66 -8.46
C ASN A 93 0.14 10.16 -7.70
N VAL A 94 0.40 9.64 -6.51
CA VAL A 94 1.66 9.86 -5.82
C VAL A 94 2.78 9.17 -6.58
N LEU A 95 2.56 7.94 -7.04
CA LEU A 95 3.55 7.18 -7.81
C LEU A 95 4.00 7.93 -9.07
N THR A 96 3.08 8.52 -9.85
CA THR A 96 3.44 9.29 -11.07
C THR A 96 4.27 10.55 -10.79
N ARG A 97 4.35 10.99 -9.54
CA ARG A 97 5.18 12.13 -9.10
C ARG A 97 6.47 11.72 -8.42
N LEU A 98 6.59 10.48 -7.97
CA LEU A 98 7.76 9.96 -7.25
C LEU A 98 8.67 9.14 -8.16
N ALA A 99 8.10 8.24 -8.93
CA ALA A 99 8.83 7.24 -9.70
C ALA A 99 9.04 7.67 -11.14
N ARG A 100 10.13 7.17 -11.72
CA ARG A 100 10.45 7.25 -13.14
C ARG A 100 10.47 5.83 -13.73
N PRO A 101 10.38 5.65 -15.05
CA PRO A 101 10.40 4.33 -15.68
C PRO A 101 11.66 3.49 -15.41
N GLU A 102 12.77 4.11 -15.02
CA GLU A 102 14.02 3.45 -14.63
C GLU A 102 14.09 3.00 -13.16
N ASP A 103 13.14 3.44 -12.33
CA ASP A 103 13.06 3.04 -10.92
C ASP A 103 12.39 1.66 -10.82
N PHE A 104 12.65 0.93 -9.72
CA PHE A 104 11.92 -0.31 -9.43
C PHE A 104 10.70 0.02 -8.58
N VAL A 105 9.51 -0.46 -8.96
CA VAL A 105 8.28 -0.18 -8.23
C VAL A 105 7.47 -1.46 -8.00
N SER A 106 7.25 -1.75 -6.72
CA SER A 106 6.29 -2.76 -6.25
C SER A 106 5.07 -2.09 -5.63
N VAL A 107 3.87 -2.51 -6.02
CA VAL A 107 2.59 -2.00 -5.51
C VAL A 107 1.73 -3.14 -4.99
N LYS A 108 1.19 -2.98 -3.77
CA LYS A 108 0.14 -3.81 -3.19
C LYS A 108 -1.16 -3.02 -3.08
N ILE A 109 -2.28 -3.63 -3.49
CA ILE A 109 -3.65 -3.09 -3.39
C ILE A 109 -4.51 -4.06 -2.56
N ASP A 110 -4.98 -3.58 -1.40
CA ASP A 110 -5.70 -4.34 -0.38
C ASP A 110 -6.53 -3.39 0.51
N ILE A 111 -7.55 -2.72 -0.05
CA ILE A 111 -8.18 -1.50 0.53
C ILE A 111 -9.54 -1.80 1.21
N ASP A 112 -9.97 -3.06 1.30
CA ASP A 112 -11.27 -3.48 1.84
C ASP A 112 -12.49 -2.80 1.13
N GLU A 113 -12.31 -2.16 -0.03
CA GLU A 113 -13.36 -1.47 -0.81
C GLU A 113 -13.25 -1.84 -2.30
N PRO A 114 -14.03 -2.85 -2.75
CA PRO A 114 -13.92 -3.39 -4.10
C PRO A 114 -14.07 -2.37 -5.22
N ARG A 115 -14.84 -1.29 -5.02
CA ARG A 115 -15.00 -0.25 -6.06
C ARG A 115 -13.74 0.56 -6.30
N ILE A 116 -12.97 0.84 -5.25
CA ILE A 116 -11.69 1.55 -5.36
C ILE A 116 -10.67 0.63 -6.03
N GLU A 117 -10.57 -0.61 -5.56
CA GLU A 117 -9.63 -1.60 -6.10
C GLU A 117 -9.87 -1.86 -7.58
N ALA A 118 -11.12 -2.12 -7.99
CA ALA A 118 -11.47 -2.33 -9.38
C ALA A 118 -11.12 -1.10 -10.25
N SER A 119 -11.45 0.10 -9.79
CA SER A 119 -11.14 1.33 -10.52
C SER A 119 -9.63 1.55 -10.70
N TRP A 120 -8.83 1.26 -9.67
CA TRP A 120 -7.38 1.37 -9.75
C TRP A 120 -6.77 0.29 -10.64
N PHE A 121 -7.29 -0.93 -10.57
CA PHE A 121 -6.85 -2.04 -11.40
C PHE A 121 -7.13 -1.77 -12.88
N GLU A 122 -8.33 -1.28 -13.21
CA GLU A 122 -8.68 -0.82 -14.56
C GLU A 122 -7.77 0.31 -15.05
N ALA A 123 -7.42 1.25 -14.17
CA ALA A 123 -6.50 2.33 -14.52
C ALA A 123 -5.08 1.83 -14.81
N ILE A 124 -4.60 0.85 -14.04
CA ILE A 124 -3.29 0.23 -14.25
C ILE A 124 -3.29 -0.57 -15.56
N LEU A 125 -4.27 -1.45 -15.77
CA LEU A 125 -4.33 -2.32 -16.95
C LEU A 125 -4.84 -1.64 -18.21
N GLY A 126 -5.40 -0.43 -18.10
CA GLY A 126 -5.96 0.31 -19.21
C GLY A 126 -4.95 0.64 -20.30
N GLU A 127 -5.48 0.99 -21.47
CA GLU A 127 -4.65 1.47 -22.58
C GLU A 127 -4.01 2.82 -22.22
N GLY A 128 -2.82 3.06 -22.77
CA GLY A 128 -2.14 4.34 -22.60
C GLY A 128 -2.77 5.45 -23.43
N PRO A 129 -2.28 6.70 -23.27
CA PRO A 129 -2.62 7.79 -24.19
C PRO A 129 -2.41 7.35 -25.65
N ALA A 130 -3.23 7.88 -26.57
CA ALA A 130 -3.32 7.45 -27.97
C ALA A 130 -1.95 7.06 -28.58
N GLY A 131 -1.75 5.76 -28.78
CA GLY A 131 -0.54 5.16 -29.35
C GLY A 131 0.39 4.45 -28.36
N ALA A 132 0.15 4.53 -27.04
CA ALA A 132 0.92 3.81 -26.03
C ALA A 132 0.31 2.44 -25.71
N ALA A 133 1.18 1.41 -25.63
CA ALA A 133 0.76 0.03 -25.34
C ALA A 133 0.38 -0.21 -23.86
N ARG A 134 0.67 0.74 -22.96
CA ARG A 134 0.45 0.64 -21.51
C ARG A 134 -0.01 1.98 -20.94
N SER A 135 -0.84 1.94 -19.90
CA SER A 135 -1.16 3.12 -19.09
C SER A 135 0.10 3.76 -18.50
N VAL A 136 -0.01 5.02 -18.07
CA VAL A 136 1.09 5.70 -17.35
C VAL A 136 1.48 4.94 -16.07
N TYR A 137 0.54 4.25 -15.42
CA TYR A 137 0.81 3.48 -14.21
C TYR A 137 1.51 2.16 -14.54
N ALA A 138 1.04 1.42 -15.55
CA ALA A 138 1.68 0.17 -15.99
C ALA A 138 3.07 0.38 -16.64
N ALA A 139 3.40 1.61 -17.01
CA ALA A 139 4.76 1.98 -17.42
C ALA A 139 5.71 2.20 -16.22
N LEU A 140 5.17 2.36 -15.00
CA LEU A 140 5.93 2.61 -13.78
C LEU A 140 5.99 1.41 -12.85
N ILE A 141 5.01 0.49 -12.88
CA ILE A 141 4.89 -0.62 -11.93
C ILE A 141 5.53 -1.88 -12.50
N ASP A 142 6.52 -2.44 -11.78
CA ASP A 142 7.20 -3.70 -12.11
C ASP A 142 6.51 -4.91 -11.49
N GLU A 143 6.11 -4.80 -10.22
CA GLU A 143 5.43 -5.86 -9.48
C GLU A 143 4.09 -5.33 -8.92
N LEU A 144 2.99 -6.04 -9.20
CA LEU A 144 1.65 -5.71 -8.70
C LEU A 144 1.09 -6.89 -7.90
N PHE A 145 0.75 -6.63 -6.63
CA PHE A 145 0.07 -7.55 -5.73
C PHE A 145 -1.35 -7.03 -5.48
N TRP A 146 -2.33 -7.92 -5.58
CA TRP A 146 -3.73 -7.55 -5.40
C TRP A 146 -4.45 -8.66 -4.65
N GLU A 147 -5.13 -8.30 -3.57
CA GLU A 147 -6.06 -9.17 -2.86
C GLU A 147 -7.48 -8.88 -3.33
N HIS A 148 -8.15 -9.91 -3.85
CA HIS A 148 -9.50 -9.74 -4.39
C HIS A 148 -10.55 -9.73 -3.27
N HIS A 149 -11.05 -8.55 -2.90
CA HIS A 149 -12.17 -8.43 -1.97
C HIS A 149 -13.52 -8.68 -2.65
N PHE A 150 -14.37 -9.48 -2.02
CA PHE A 150 -15.72 -9.79 -2.50
C PHE A 150 -16.80 -9.08 -1.67
N ASP A 151 -17.61 -8.26 -2.32
CA ASP A 151 -18.89 -7.76 -1.76
C ASP A 151 -20.03 -8.69 -2.20
N PHE A 152 -20.15 -9.85 -1.54
CA PHE A 152 -21.25 -10.78 -1.77
C PHE A 152 -21.99 -11.06 -0.47
N GLN A 153 -23.24 -10.60 -0.38
CA GLN A 153 -24.06 -10.65 0.85
C GLN A 153 -24.09 -12.03 1.52
N PRO A 154 -24.27 -13.17 0.81
CA PRO A 154 -24.25 -14.49 1.45
C PRO A 154 -22.91 -14.92 2.06
N MET A 155 -21.79 -14.27 1.70
CA MET A 155 -20.45 -14.55 2.23
C MET A 155 -20.00 -13.59 3.33
N ARG A 156 -20.72 -12.49 3.54
CA ARG A 156 -20.54 -11.65 4.73
C ARG A 156 -21.15 -12.41 5.91
N GLN A 157 -20.37 -12.75 6.93
CA GLN A 157 -20.88 -13.41 8.13
C GLN A 157 -22.13 -12.69 8.63
N LEU A 158 -23.30 -13.31 8.41
CA LEU A 158 -24.53 -12.83 9.02
C LEU A 158 -24.33 -12.98 10.53
N PRO A 159 -24.69 -11.98 11.35
CA PRO A 159 -24.81 -12.23 12.77
C PRO A 159 -25.70 -13.46 12.93
N MET A 160 -25.22 -14.49 13.62
CA MET A 160 -26.08 -15.63 13.95
C MET A 160 -27.33 -15.05 14.60
N CYS A 161 -28.48 -15.24 13.95
CA CYS A 161 -29.76 -15.09 14.61
C CYS A 161 -29.74 -16.05 15.79
N VAL A 162 -29.48 -15.53 16.99
CA VAL A 162 -29.76 -16.26 18.21
C VAL A 162 -31.28 -16.37 18.25
N GLU A 163 -31.80 -17.53 17.88
CA GLU A 163 -33.22 -17.81 18.06
C GLU A 163 -33.56 -17.55 19.53
N ALA A 164 -34.47 -16.61 19.78
CA ALA A 164 -35.07 -16.47 21.09
C ALA A 164 -35.78 -17.79 21.39
N GLY A 165 -35.20 -18.59 22.29
CA GLY A 165 -35.76 -19.86 22.71
C GLY A 165 -37.20 -19.67 23.24
N PRO A 166 -38.09 -20.64 23.01
CA PRO A 166 -39.46 -20.51 23.46
C PRO A 166 -39.52 -20.68 24.98
N GLY A 167 -39.90 -19.61 25.69
CA GLY A 167 -40.55 -19.72 26.98
C GLY A 167 -39.95 -18.90 28.12
N ALA A 168 -40.75 -17.96 28.63
CA ALA A 168 -41.14 -18.00 30.03
C ALA A 168 -42.49 -17.28 30.17
N VAL A 169 -43.55 -18.08 30.28
CA VAL A 169 -44.80 -17.69 30.90
C VAL A 169 -44.50 -17.52 32.40
N GLY A 170 -44.88 -16.38 32.97
CA GLY A 170 -44.81 -16.09 34.40
C GLY A 170 -45.64 -14.86 34.72
#